data_AF-A0A7W0IQH5-F1
#
_entry.id   AF-A0A7W0IQH5-F1
#
_cell.length_a   1.000
_cell.length_b   1.000
_cell.length_c   1.000
_cell.angle_alpha   90.00
_cell.angle_beta   90.00
_cell.angle_gamma   90.00
#
_symmetry.space_group_name_H-M   'P 1'
#
loop_
_entity.id
_entity.type
_entity.pdbx_description
1 polymer ?
#
loop_
_entity_poly.entity_id
_entity_poly.type
_entity_poly.pdbx_seq_one_letter_code
_entity_poly.pdbx_strand_id
1 'polypeptide(L)'
;MLKKTMKTAAIAAVGFCFTMMAANTSFAGNAGPEEITMQTAAATKPSKFPHKKHQDTIKCEECHHTMTADGKKGPYVAGEEKKCESCHNKDFANVQLNSLKAVGHAACKDCHKKMEKEGKNAPTKCTGCHTK
;
A
#
# COMPACT_ATOMS: atom_id res chain seq x y z
N MET A 1 68.47 -12.36 -47.92
CA MET A 1 68.91 -13.64 -47.33
C MET A 1 68.24 -13.72 -45.97
N LEU A 2 67.36 -14.61 -45.54
CA LEU A 2 66.88 -15.93 -45.94
C LEU A 2 65.50 -16.09 -45.24
N LYS A 3 64.46 -16.53 -45.96
CA LYS A 3 63.55 -17.66 -45.63
C LYS A 3 62.89 -17.65 -44.21
N LYS A 4 61.57 -17.83 -43.98
CA LYS A 4 60.58 -18.69 -44.65
C LYS A 4 59.23 -18.63 -43.86
N THR A 5 58.12 -18.65 -44.60
CA THR A 5 56.83 -19.36 -44.34
C THR A 5 56.01 -19.15 -43.05
N MET A 6 54.89 -18.45 -43.22
CA MET A 6 53.48 -18.86 -42.97
C MET A 6 53.21 -20.14 -42.15
N LYS A 7 52.45 -20.00 -41.05
CA LYS A 7 51.45 -20.99 -40.58
C LYS A 7 50.27 -20.29 -39.89
N THR A 8 49.08 -20.53 -40.42
CA THR A 8 47.75 -20.27 -39.88
C THR A 8 47.39 -21.20 -38.71
N ALA A 9 46.35 -20.78 -37.99
CA ALA A 9 45.44 -21.53 -37.11
C ALA A 9 45.77 -21.58 -35.60
N ALA A 10 44.92 -20.92 -34.81
CA ALA A 10 44.05 -21.58 -33.85
C ALA A 10 42.97 -20.59 -33.36
N ILE A 11 41.73 -20.95 -33.64
CA ILE A 11 40.50 -20.29 -33.20
C ILE A 11 40.34 -20.55 -31.69
N ALA A 12 40.28 -19.50 -30.88
CA ALA A 12 39.79 -19.57 -29.52
C ALA A 12 38.44 -18.83 -29.46
N ALA A 13 37.37 -19.59 -29.67
CA ALA A 13 36.01 -19.14 -29.42
C ALA A 13 35.82 -18.95 -27.92
N VAL A 14 35.87 -17.69 -27.46
CA VAL A 14 35.35 -17.32 -26.14
C VAL A 14 33.99 -16.68 -26.38
N GLY A 15 32.97 -17.51 -26.32
CA GLY A 15 31.58 -17.09 -26.35
C GLY A 15 31.29 -16.25 -25.10
N PHE A 16 31.29 -14.93 -25.25
CA PHE A 16 30.71 -14.02 -24.28
C PHE A 16 29.24 -13.83 -24.65
N CYS A 17 28.43 -14.81 -24.29
CA CYS A 17 26.98 -14.70 -24.29
C CYS A 17 26.60 -13.74 -23.17
N PHE A 18 26.72 -12.44 -23.40
CA PHE A 18 26.13 -11.44 -22.52
C PHE A 18 24.64 -11.32 -22.87
N THR A 19 23.90 -12.35 -22.46
CA THR A 19 22.45 -12.23 -22.26
C THR A 19 22.25 -11.20 -21.16
N MET A 20 22.10 -9.94 -21.55
CA MET A 20 21.56 -8.90 -20.69
C MET A 20 20.07 -9.22 -20.51
N MET A 21 19.79 -10.20 -19.65
CA MET A 21 18.46 -10.43 -19.11
C MET A 21 18.18 -9.21 -18.22
N ALA A 22 17.53 -8.20 -18.78
CA ALA A 22 16.88 -7.18 -17.99
C ALA A 22 15.84 -7.89 -17.13
N ALA A 23 16.22 -8.20 -15.89
CA ALA A 23 15.28 -8.61 -14.86
C ALA A 23 14.38 -7.40 -14.63
N ASN A 24 13.26 -7.36 -15.35
CA ASN A 24 12.08 -6.63 -14.92
C ASN A 24 11.61 -7.30 -13.63
N THR A 25 12.28 -7.01 -12.52
CA THR A 25 11.74 -7.27 -11.20
C THR A 25 10.60 -6.28 -11.04
N SER A 26 9.42 -6.70 -11.50
CA SER A 26 8.17 -6.15 -11.05
C SER A 26 8.18 -6.30 -9.54
N PHE A 27 8.53 -5.23 -8.82
CA PHE A 27 8.14 -5.09 -7.42
C PHE A 27 6.62 -4.99 -7.44
N ALA A 28 5.96 -6.15 -7.48
CA ALA A 28 4.60 -6.26 -7.01
C ALA A 28 4.66 -5.93 -5.52
N GLY A 29 4.59 -4.63 -5.20
CA GLY A 29 4.43 -4.17 -3.84
C GLY A 29 3.29 -4.95 -3.23
N ASN A 30 3.53 -5.55 -2.07
CA ASN A 30 2.53 -6.34 -1.37
C ASN A 30 1.28 -5.48 -1.16
N ALA A 31 0.22 -5.74 -1.91
CA ALA A 31 -1.05 -5.01 -1.82
C ALA A 31 -1.78 -5.28 -0.49
N GLY A 32 -1.19 -6.06 0.41
CA GLY A 32 -1.79 -6.42 1.68
C GLY A 32 -3.00 -7.35 1.50
N PRO A 33 -3.75 -7.59 2.58
CA PRO A 33 -4.93 -8.45 2.53
C PRO A 33 -6.02 -7.83 1.65
N GLU A 34 -6.71 -8.66 0.86
CA GLU A 34 -7.85 -8.19 0.03
C GLU A 34 -9.06 -7.80 0.88
N GLU A 35 -9.27 -8.51 1.99
CA GLU A 35 -10.36 -8.30 2.94
C GLU A 35 -9.80 -8.11 4.35
N ILE A 36 -10.29 -7.08 5.05
CA ILE A 36 -9.82 -6.72 6.39
C ILE A 36 -11.04 -6.59 7.30
N THR A 37 -10.96 -7.19 8.48
CA THR A 37 -11.89 -6.89 9.57
C THR A 37 -11.25 -5.85 10.48
N MET A 38 -11.82 -4.64 10.48
CA MET A 38 -11.36 -3.53 11.30
C MET A 38 -11.97 -3.67 12.68
N GLN A 39 -11.15 -4.13 13.63
CA GLN A 39 -11.53 -4.31 15.02
C GLN A 39 -10.33 -4.15 15.95
N THR A 40 -10.56 -3.56 17.11
CA THR A 40 -9.62 -3.65 18.24
C THR A 40 -10.01 -4.86 19.11
N ALA A 41 -9.13 -5.32 19.98
CA ALA A 41 -9.43 -6.43 20.90
C ALA A 41 -10.67 -6.15 21.80
N ALA A 42 -10.96 -4.88 22.09
CA ALA A 42 -12.09 -4.46 22.91
C ALA A 42 -13.36 -4.14 22.11
N ALA A 43 -13.32 -4.19 20.78
CA ALA A 43 -14.45 -3.79 19.94
C ALA A 43 -15.49 -4.92 19.81
N THR A 44 -16.76 -4.59 20.08
CA THR A 44 -17.89 -5.54 19.97
C THR A 44 -18.64 -5.45 18.64
N LYS A 45 -18.29 -4.48 17.79
CA LYS A 45 -18.89 -4.22 16.48
C LYS A 45 -17.78 -4.04 15.45
N PRO A 46 -17.21 -5.12 14.90
CA PRO A 46 -16.23 -5.01 13.84
C PRO A 46 -16.84 -4.29 12.62
N SER A 47 -16.00 -3.67 11.81
CA SER A 47 -16.40 -3.30 10.45
C SER A 47 -15.66 -4.14 9.42
N LYS A 48 -16.32 -4.41 8.30
CA LYS A 48 -15.70 -5.05 7.14
C LYS A 48 -15.12 -3.98 6.24
N PHE A 49 -13.88 -4.19 5.83
CA PHE A 49 -13.15 -3.31 4.94
C PHE A 49 -12.65 -4.15 3.76
N PRO A 50 -13.37 -4.13 2.61
CA PRO A 50 -12.92 -4.78 1.39
C PRO A 50 -11.79 -3.94 0.79
N HIS A 51 -10.57 -4.17 1.27
CA HIS A 51 -9.39 -3.38 0.95
C HIS A 51 -9.10 -3.40 -0.56
N LYS A 52 -9.19 -4.58 -1.19
CA LYS A 52 -9.02 -4.73 -2.65
C LYS A 52 -9.97 -3.84 -3.45
N LYS A 53 -11.25 -3.78 -3.07
CA LYS A 53 -12.25 -2.90 -3.72
C LYS A 53 -11.85 -1.43 -3.67
N HIS A 54 -11.22 -0.98 -2.58
CA HIS A 54 -10.71 0.39 -2.49
C HIS A 54 -9.47 0.56 -3.35
N GLN A 55 -8.54 -0.40 -3.33
CA GLN A 55 -7.32 -0.35 -4.16
C GLN A 55 -7.59 -0.29 -5.65
N ASP A 56 -8.65 -0.95 -6.12
CA ASP A 56 -9.03 -0.93 -7.55
C ASP A 56 -9.44 0.47 -8.05
N THR A 57 -9.76 1.39 -7.14
CA THR A 57 -10.31 2.72 -7.47
C THR A 57 -9.61 3.90 -6.79
N ILE A 58 -8.76 3.64 -5.80
CA ILE A 58 -8.15 4.65 -4.92
C ILE A 58 -6.67 4.31 -4.74
N LYS A 59 -5.82 5.34 -4.77
CA LYS A 59 -4.37 5.18 -4.52
C LYS A 59 -4.09 4.88 -3.05
N CYS A 60 -2.96 4.21 -2.79
CA CYS A 60 -2.51 3.87 -1.43
C CYS A 60 -2.40 5.11 -0.52
N GLU A 61 -1.91 6.23 -1.06
CA GLU A 61 -1.67 7.50 -0.37
C GLU A 61 -2.92 8.23 0.13
N GLU A 62 -4.09 7.89 -0.41
CA GLU A 62 -5.36 8.48 0.03
C GLU A 62 -5.67 8.09 1.49
N CYS A 63 -5.28 6.88 1.88
CA CYS A 63 -5.46 6.35 3.23
C CYS A 63 -4.15 6.21 4.00
N HIS A 64 -3.13 5.60 3.40
CA HIS A 64 -1.85 5.35 4.06
C HIS A 64 -1.01 6.61 4.09
N HIS A 65 -0.76 7.09 5.30
CA HIS A 65 0.08 8.24 5.55
C HIS A 65 1.03 7.94 6.69
N THR A 66 2.19 8.58 6.66
CA THR A 66 3.08 8.64 7.82
C THR A 66 2.59 9.71 8.79
N MET A 67 3.34 9.91 9.88
CA MET A 67 3.13 11.00 10.81
C MET A 67 4.39 11.86 10.84
N THR A 68 4.24 13.17 10.73
CA THR A 68 5.34 14.12 10.88
C THR A 68 5.77 14.23 12.35
N ALA A 69 6.96 14.79 12.60
CA ALA A 69 7.46 14.96 13.97
C ALA A 69 6.57 15.85 14.86
N ASP A 70 5.80 16.76 14.26
CA ASP A 70 4.81 17.60 14.94
C ASP A 70 3.41 16.95 15.05
N GLY A 71 3.30 15.64 14.78
CA GLY A 71 2.08 14.86 14.99
C GLY A 71 0.99 15.06 13.94
N LYS A 72 1.32 15.61 12.76
CA LYS A 72 0.39 15.83 11.66
C LYS A 72 0.45 14.69 10.63
N LYS A 73 -0.53 14.66 9.71
CA LYS A 73 -0.54 13.76 8.56
C LYS A 73 0.71 14.01 7.71
N GLY A 74 1.56 13.00 7.58
CA GLY A 74 2.74 13.01 6.72
C GLY A 74 2.49 12.40 5.34
N PRO A 75 3.50 12.37 4.48
CA PRO A 75 3.40 11.75 3.16
C PRO A 75 3.24 10.23 3.25
N TYR A 76 2.74 9.61 2.19
CA TYR A 76 2.78 8.16 2.01
C TYR A 76 4.22 7.69 1.80
N VAL A 77 4.58 6.56 2.41
CA VAL A 77 5.83 5.85 2.18
C VAL A 77 5.51 4.38 1.95
N ALA A 78 5.79 3.89 0.75
CA ALA A 78 5.50 2.52 0.36
C ALA A 78 6.30 1.52 1.20
N GLY A 79 5.64 0.49 1.72
CA GLY A 79 6.23 -0.52 2.59
C GLY A 79 6.26 -0.16 4.08
N GLU A 80 5.85 1.06 4.45
CA GLU A 80 5.71 1.48 5.85
C GLU A 80 4.25 1.51 6.33
N GLU A 81 3.34 0.87 5.62
CA GLU A 81 1.93 0.81 5.96
C GLU A 81 1.72 0.13 7.33
N LYS A 82 1.00 0.81 8.21
CA LYS A 82 0.69 0.31 9.57
C LYS A 82 -0.81 0.35 9.82
N LYS A 83 -1.26 -0.44 10.78
CA LYS A 83 -2.62 -0.32 11.31
C LYS A 83 -2.83 1.07 11.86
N CYS A 84 -3.99 1.68 11.62
CA CYS A 84 -4.30 3.04 12.08
C CYS A 84 -4.12 3.16 13.60
N GLU A 85 -4.53 2.14 14.36
CA GLU A 85 -4.44 2.10 15.83
C GLU A 85 -3.01 2.11 16.39
N SER A 86 -1.99 1.90 15.55
CA SER A 86 -0.59 2.05 15.98
C SER A 86 -0.25 3.49 16.38
N CYS A 87 -0.92 4.47 15.79
CA CYS A 87 -0.80 5.89 16.15
C CYS A 87 -2.13 6.48 16.63
N HIS A 88 -3.25 6.13 16.02
CA HIS A 88 -4.60 6.56 16.40
C HIS A 88 -5.13 5.74 17.58
N ASN A 89 -4.52 5.97 18.75
CA ASN A 89 -4.85 5.35 20.02
C ASN A 89 -4.92 6.40 21.13
N LYS A 90 -5.19 5.96 22.36
CA LYS A 90 -5.43 6.83 23.52
C LYS A 90 -4.32 7.87 23.78
N ASP A 91 -3.11 7.60 23.34
CA ASP A 91 -1.93 8.44 23.56
C ASP A 91 -1.75 9.47 22.42
N PHE A 92 -2.59 9.42 21.38
CA PHE A 92 -2.60 10.39 20.30
C PHE A 92 -3.09 11.76 20.78
N ALA A 93 -2.32 12.80 20.51
CA ALA A 93 -2.56 14.16 21.00
C ALA A 93 -3.94 14.72 20.58
N ASN A 94 -4.38 14.43 19.36
CA ASN A 94 -5.69 14.87 18.90
C ASN A 94 -6.78 13.89 19.38
N VAL A 95 -7.49 14.28 20.43
CA VAL A 95 -8.58 13.52 21.04
C VAL A 95 -9.72 13.18 20.07
N GLN A 96 -9.89 13.93 18.98
CA GLN A 96 -10.90 13.64 17.96
C GLN A 96 -10.49 12.51 17.01
N LEU A 97 -9.24 12.07 17.07
CA LEU A 97 -8.65 11.04 16.21
C LEU A 97 -7.90 9.96 17.01
N ASN A 98 -8.00 9.95 18.34
CA ASN A 98 -7.21 9.10 19.24
C ASN A 98 -7.74 7.66 19.39
N SER A 99 -8.45 7.15 18.38
CA SER A 99 -8.89 5.76 18.36
C SER A 99 -9.18 5.30 16.94
N LEU A 100 -9.10 3.99 16.71
CA LEU A 100 -9.54 3.37 15.45
C LEU A 100 -10.98 3.76 15.10
N LYS A 101 -11.86 3.82 16.11
CA LYS A 101 -13.24 4.26 15.95
C LYS A 101 -13.31 5.71 15.46
N ALA A 102 -12.59 6.61 16.10
CA ALA A 102 -12.67 8.04 15.78
C ALA A 102 -12.09 8.32 14.38
N VAL A 103 -10.87 7.81 14.10
CA VAL A 103 -10.23 8.00 12.79
C VAL A 103 -11.01 7.31 11.66
N GLY A 104 -11.58 6.12 11.91
CA GLY A 104 -12.39 5.42 10.90
C GLY A 104 -13.68 6.19 10.56
N HIS A 105 -14.37 6.77 11.55
CA HIS A 105 -15.54 7.60 11.28
C HIS A 105 -15.20 8.96 10.68
N ALA A 106 -14.02 9.52 10.95
CA ALA A 106 -13.57 10.75 10.30
C ALA A 106 -13.16 10.48 8.85
N ALA A 107 -12.26 9.53 8.60
CA ALA A 107 -11.72 9.29 7.26
C ALA A 107 -12.73 8.56 6.34
N CYS A 108 -13.24 7.40 6.76
CA CYS A 108 -14.06 6.55 5.90
C CYS A 108 -15.44 7.17 5.67
N LYS A 109 -16.12 7.57 6.75
CA LYS A 109 -17.49 8.11 6.64
C LYS A 109 -17.52 9.44 5.90
N ASP A 110 -16.55 10.33 6.10
CA ASP A 110 -16.57 11.62 5.40
C ASP A 110 -16.21 11.47 3.93
N CYS A 111 -15.30 10.56 3.57
CA CYS A 111 -15.09 10.19 2.17
C CYS A 111 -16.38 9.63 1.55
N HIS A 112 -17.03 8.66 2.20
CA HIS A 112 -18.26 8.07 1.70
C HIS A 112 -19.41 9.07 1.57
N LYS A 113 -19.56 10.03 2.50
CA LYS A 113 -20.55 11.12 2.38
C LYS A 113 -20.27 12.02 1.18
N LYS A 114 -19.00 12.27 0.83
CA LYS A 114 -18.66 13.03 -0.38
C LYS A 114 -19.06 12.24 -1.63
N MET A 115 -18.71 10.95 -1.65
CA MET A 115 -19.07 10.03 -2.74
C MET A 115 -20.58 9.91 -2.92
N GLU A 116 -21.35 9.86 -1.83
CA GLU A 116 -22.83 9.84 -1.86
C GLU A 116 -23.39 11.11 -2.51
N LYS A 117 -22.82 12.29 -2.21
CA LYS A 117 -23.20 13.56 -2.86
C LYS A 117 -22.86 13.59 -4.35
N GLU A 118 -21.85 12.84 -4.76
CA GLU A 118 -21.47 12.64 -6.17
C GLU A 118 -22.31 11.54 -6.86
N GLY A 119 -23.33 10.99 -6.19
CA GLY A 119 -24.19 9.94 -6.72
C GLY A 119 -23.54 8.56 -6.76
N LYS A 120 -22.41 8.36 -6.07
CA LYS A 120 -21.71 7.08 -6.00
C LYS A 120 -22.22 6.25 -4.82
N ASN A 121 -22.27 4.93 -5.03
CA ASN A 121 -22.80 4.01 -4.02
C ASN A 121 -21.72 3.64 -2.98
N ALA A 122 -21.56 4.51 -1.97
CA ALA A 122 -20.70 4.28 -0.82
C ALA A 122 -21.53 4.20 0.48
N PRO A 123 -21.28 3.23 1.38
CA PRO A 123 -22.09 3.07 2.57
C PRO A 123 -21.87 4.23 3.56
N THR A 124 -22.95 4.95 3.88
CA THR A 124 -22.95 6.06 4.86
C THR A 124 -23.65 5.72 6.18
N LYS A 125 -24.43 4.62 6.19
CA LYS A 125 -25.15 4.10 7.36
C LYS A 125 -24.28 3.13 8.16
N CYS A 126 -24.51 3.06 9.48
CA CYS A 126 -23.73 2.23 10.41
C CYS A 126 -23.66 0.75 9.97
N THR A 127 -24.80 0.19 9.56
CA THR A 127 -24.92 -1.22 9.13
C THR A 127 -24.28 -1.51 7.78
N GLY A 128 -23.96 -0.48 6.99
CA GLY A 128 -23.24 -0.63 5.72
C GLY A 128 -21.76 -0.98 5.91
N CYS A 129 -21.18 -0.65 7.07
CA CYS A 129 -19.80 -1.00 7.42
C CYS A 129 -19.73 -2.03 8.56
N HIS A 130 -20.61 -1.92 9.55
CA HIS A 130 -20.70 -2.81 10.70
C HIS A 130 -21.73 -3.93 10.45
N THR A 131 -21.40 -4.82 9.52
CA THR A 131 -22.20 -6.01 9.24
C THR A 131 -22.09 -7.01 10.40
N LYS A 132 -23.19 -7.71 10.71
CA LYS A 132 -23.19 -8.79 11.70
C LYS A 132 -22.48 -10.02 11.19
#